data_AF-A0A5J4N4T0-F1
#
_entry.id   AF-A0A5J4N4T0-F1
#
_cell.length_a   1.000
_cell.length_b   1.000
_cell.length_c   1.000
_cell.angle_alpha   90.00
_cell.angle_beta   90.00
_cell.angle_gamma   90.00
#
_symmetry.space_group_name_H-M   'P 1'
#
loop_
_entity.id
_entity.type
_entity.pdbx_description
1 polymer ?
#
loop_
_entity_poly.entity_id
_entity_poly.type
_entity_poly.pdbx_seq_one_letter_code
_entity_poly.pdbx_strand_id
1 'polypeptide(L)'
;MKLGADDQVRLLRDCCLDLITLRAAYSISLTARSQGLTEHSTGRYVTNGCGSALGPEHMSHSGTTPMLLAPMIVNVHYPKLGTSDEKCAQVIRSVALKLARLGVDQTEVALMAAILLMSP
;
A
#
# COMPACT_ATOMS: atom_id res chain seq x y z
N MET A 1 -26.59 -23.65 7.41
CA MET A 1 -25.66 -24.51 6.66
C MET A 1 -24.26 -24.30 7.23
N LYS A 2 -23.58 -25.35 7.67
CA LYS A 2 -22.23 -25.27 8.24
C LYS A 2 -21.27 -25.84 7.20
N LEU A 3 -20.29 -25.08 6.75
CA LEU A 3 -19.29 -25.55 5.78
C LEU A 3 -18.54 -26.75 6.38
N GLY A 4 -18.29 -27.79 5.57
CA GLY A 4 -17.45 -28.91 5.97
C GLY A 4 -16.02 -28.45 6.28
N ALA A 5 -15.30 -29.15 7.15
CA ALA A 5 -13.95 -28.76 7.56
C ALA A 5 -12.99 -28.66 6.35
N ASP A 6 -13.11 -29.57 5.38
CA ASP A 6 -12.31 -29.53 4.14
C ASP A 6 -12.61 -28.30 3.28
N ASP A 7 -13.88 -27.90 3.18
CA ASP A 7 -14.26 -26.69 2.47
C ASP A 7 -13.71 -25.43 3.16
N GLN A 8 -13.72 -25.38 4.49
CA GLN A 8 -13.13 -24.26 5.25
C GLN A 8 -11.62 -24.15 5.03
N VAL A 9 -10.92 -25.30 5.00
CA VAL A 9 -9.47 -25.33 4.76
C VAL A 9 -9.15 -24.90 3.33
N ARG A 10 -9.92 -25.34 2.34
CA ARG A 10 -9.75 -24.91 0.94
C ARG A 10 -9.97 -23.40 0.81
N LEU A 11 -11.09 -22.91 1.32
CA LEU A 11 -11.45 -21.49 1.34
C LEU A 11 -10.33 -20.62 1.94
N LEU A 12 -9.79 -21.04 3.08
CA LEU A 12 -8.71 -20.30 3.75
C LEU A 12 -7.40 -20.33 2.96
N ARG A 13 -7.06 -21.47 2.35
CA ARG A 13 -5.82 -21.58 1.54
C ARG A 13 -5.86 -20.66 0.33
N ASP A 14 -7.02 -20.55 -0.31
CA ASP A 14 -7.16 -19.82 -1.56
C ASP A 14 -7.12 -18.29 -1.34
N CYS A 15 -7.56 -17.79 -0.17
CA CYS A 15 -7.59 -16.34 0.12
C CYS A 15 -6.62 -15.85 1.21
N CYS A 16 -5.81 -16.71 1.83
CA CYS A 16 -4.98 -16.30 2.98
C CYS A 16 -3.96 -15.21 2.62
N LEU A 17 -3.41 -15.23 1.40
CA LEU A 17 -2.49 -14.19 0.95
C LEU A 17 -3.19 -12.84 0.78
N ASP A 18 -4.42 -12.84 0.26
CA ASP A 18 -5.22 -11.62 0.12
C ASP A 18 -5.60 -11.04 1.48
N LEU A 19 -5.96 -11.88 2.45
CA LEU A 19 -6.25 -11.45 3.82
C LEU A 19 -5.02 -10.83 4.52
N ILE A 20 -3.85 -11.47 4.39
CA ILE A 20 -2.60 -10.95 4.96
C ILE A 20 -2.22 -9.62 4.28
N THR A 21 -2.40 -9.54 2.95
CA THR A 21 -2.11 -8.35 2.16
C THR A 21 -3.05 -7.20 2.54
N LEU A 22 -4.35 -7.47 2.68
CA LEU A 22 -5.36 -6.50 3.12
C LEU A 22 -5.05 -5.98 4.52
N ARG A 23 -4.68 -6.86 5.45
CA ARG A 23 -4.27 -6.47 6.82
C ARG A 23 -3.03 -5.59 6.80
N ALA A 24 -2.02 -5.93 5.99
CA ALA A 24 -0.81 -5.13 5.86
C ALA A 24 -1.12 -3.74 5.26
N ALA A 25 -1.90 -3.68 4.19
CA ALA A 25 -2.32 -2.44 3.56
C ALA A 25 -3.13 -1.55 4.53
N TYR A 26 -4.04 -2.12 5.31
CA TYR A 26 -4.79 -1.38 6.32
C TYR A 26 -3.90 -0.86 7.47
N SER A 27 -2.98 -1.66 7.99
CA SER A 27 -2.01 -1.19 9.00
C SER A 27 -1.20 0.01 8.49
N ILE A 28 -0.73 -0.06 7.24
CA ILE A 28 0.03 1.02 6.60
C ILE A 28 -0.87 2.24 6.34
N SER A 29 -2.16 2.04 6.00
CA SER A 29 -3.09 3.15 5.74
C SER A 29 -3.36 3.96 7.01
N LEU A 30 -3.46 3.31 8.17
CA LEU A 30 -3.60 4.00 9.46
C LEU A 30 -2.39 4.90 9.75
N THR A 31 -1.18 4.39 9.50
CA THR A 31 0.04 5.19 9.59
C THR A 31 0.01 6.37 8.61
N ALA A 32 -0.36 6.14 7.36
CA ALA A 32 -0.45 7.18 6.34
C ALA A 32 -1.43 8.31 6.73
N ARG A 33 -2.58 7.95 7.33
CA ARG A 33 -3.55 8.91 7.87
C ARG A 33 -2.94 9.73 9.01
N SER A 34 -2.23 9.09 9.95
CA SER A 34 -1.58 9.80 11.06
C SER A 34 -0.49 10.78 10.60
N GLN A 35 0.12 10.53 9.44
CA GLN A 35 1.13 11.38 8.81
C GLN A 35 0.55 12.44 7.87
N GLY A 36 -0.77 12.48 7.67
CA GLY A 36 -1.42 13.44 6.77
C GLY A 36 -1.13 13.21 5.27
N LEU A 37 -0.74 12.00 4.87
CA LEU A 37 -0.41 11.65 3.48
C LEU A 37 -1.63 11.51 2.54
N THR A 38 -2.82 11.85 3.04
CA THR A 38 -4.10 11.78 2.32
C THR A 38 -4.29 12.93 1.32
N GLU A 39 -3.59 14.05 1.51
CA GLU A 39 -3.71 15.25 0.69
C GLU A 39 -2.76 15.20 -0.53
N HIS A 40 -3.35 15.19 -1.73
CA HIS A 40 -2.74 15.68 -2.98
C HIS A 40 -1.28 15.30 -3.32
N SER A 41 -0.85 14.06 -3.06
CA SER A 41 0.42 13.54 -3.58
C SER A 41 0.23 12.80 -4.91
N THR A 42 -0.35 13.48 -5.90
CA THR A 42 -0.03 13.22 -7.31
C THR A 42 1.17 14.13 -7.63
N GLY A 43 2.40 13.66 -7.36
CA GLY A 43 3.60 14.32 -7.89
C GLY A 43 4.56 14.97 -6.90
N ARG A 44 4.68 14.52 -5.64
CA ARG A 44 5.87 14.86 -4.84
C ARG A 44 6.95 13.80 -5.06
N TYR A 45 7.80 14.08 -6.05
CA TYR A 45 9.17 13.60 -6.05
C TYR A 45 9.79 13.92 -4.69
N VAL A 46 10.12 12.89 -3.91
CA VAL A 46 11.07 13.05 -2.81
C VAL A 46 12.43 13.17 -3.48
N THR A 47 12.84 14.40 -3.80
CA THR A 47 14.25 14.67 -4.05
C THR A 47 14.93 14.61 -2.70
N ASN A 48 15.95 13.76 -2.57
CA ASN A 48 16.83 13.77 -1.41
C ASN A 48 17.51 15.14 -1.33
N GLY A 49 16.98 16.03 -0.50
CA GLY A 49 17.57 17.34 -0.24
C GLY A 49 18.70 17.24 0.76
N CYS A 50 19.91 16.98 0.28
CA CYS A 50 21.14 17.33 0.98
C CYS A 50 21.97 18.25 0.08
N GLY A 51 22.09 19.52 0.47
CA GLY A 51 23.26 20.37 0.19
C GLY A 51 23.41 21.03 -1.19
N SER A 52 23.36 22.37 -1.17
CA SER A 52 24.24 23.31 -1.89
C SER A 52 24.12 23.53 -3.41
N ALA A 53 23.65 24.74 -3.74
CA ALA A 53 24.30 25.76 -4.58
C ALA A 53 24.68 25.50 -6.06
N LEU A 54 24.12 26.38 -6.91
CA LEU A 54 24.63 26.94 -8.19
C LEU A 54 24.57 26.10 -9.48
N GLY A 55 23.89 26.67 -10.50
CA GLY A 55 24.19 26.46 -11.93
C GLY A 55 22.99 26.04 -12.80
N PRO A 56 22.70 26.75 -13.93
CA PRO A 56 21.74 26.30 -14.92
C PRO A 56 22.41 25.39 -15.98
N GLU A 57 21.57 24.72 -16.78
CA GLU A 57 21.85 24.07 -18.08
C GLU A 57 22.33 22.60 -18.04
N HIS A 58 21.48 21.67 -18.52
CA HIS A 58 21.76 20.75 -19.64
C HIS A 58 20.59 19.76 -19.83
N MET A 59 20.04 19.67 -21.05
CA MET A 59 19.03 18.68 -21.44
C MET A 59 19.58 17.26 -21.30
N SER A 60 18.78 16.35 -20.73
CA SER A 60 18.95 14.91 -20.94
C SER A 60 17.59 14.24 -20.97
N HIS A 61 17.21 13.84 -22.18
CA HIS A 61 16.11 12.94 -22.44
C HIS A 61 16.48 11.54 -21.89
N SER A 62 15.90 11.17 -20.75
CA SER A 62 15.73 9.76 -20.38
C SER A 62 14.25 9.52 -20.25
N GLY A 63 13.67 8.85 -21.24
CA GLY A 63 12.31 8.31 -21.19
C GLY A 63 12.27 7.16 -20.18
N THR A 64 12.31 7.49 -18.90
CA THR A 64 11.87 6.59 -17.84
C THR A 64 10.44 6.98 -17.54
N THR A 65 9.48 6.16 -17.97
CA THR A 65 8.09 6.27 -17.54
C THR A 65 8.10 6.47 -16.02
N PRO A 66 7.52 7.54 -15.46
CA PRO A 66 7.48 7.70 -14.03
C PRO A 66 6.50 6.65 -13.49
N MET A 67 7.01 5.46 -13.16
CA MET A 67 6.29 4.57 -12.26
C MET A 67 6.11 5.40 -10.99
N LEU A 68 4.86 5.79 -10.76
CA LEU A 68 4.39 6.51 -9.58
C LEU A 68 4.87 5.73 -8.35
N LEU A 69 6.08 6.06 -7.86
CA LEU A 69 6.58 5.50 -6.62
C LEU A 69 5.61 5.96 -5.55
N ALA A 70 4.86 5.01 -4.99
CA ALA A 70 4.08 5.29 -3.81
C ALA A 70 5.04 5.89 -2.77
N PRO A 71 4.66 6.93 -2.03
CA PRO A 71 5.49 7.47 -0.95
C PRO A 71 5.88 6.36 0.03
N MET A 72 7.08 6.46 0.59
CA MET A 72 7.49 5.58 1.68
C MET A 72 6.66 5.92 2.93
N ILE A 73 6.14 4.90 3.59
CA ILE A 73 5.29 5.03 4.77
C ILE A 73 5.90 4.16 5.86
N VAL A 74 6.60 4.78 6.80
CA VAL A 74 7.31 4.06 7.87
C VAL A 74 6.29 3.44 8.84
N ASN A 75 6.10 2.12 8.77
CA ASN A 75 5.17 1.37 9.61
C ASN A 75 5.92 0.43 10.56
N VAL A 76 5.52 0.40 11.83
CA VAL A 76 6.18 -0.42 12.88
C VAL A 76 5.92 -1.91 12.69
N HIS A 77 4.72 -2.29 12.23
CA HIS A 77 4.33 -3.70 12.07
C HIS A 77 4.85 -4.31 10.76
N TYR A 78 5.01 -3.48 9.72
CA TYR A 78 5.42 -3.90 8.38
C TYR A 78 6.52 -2.97 7.82
N PRO A 79 7.69 -2.90 8.45
CA PRO A 79 8.73 -1.92 8.11
C PRO A 79 9.21 -2.06 6.66
N LYS A 80 9.48 -3.30 6.20
CA LYS A 80 9.92 -3.56 4.83
C LYS A 80 8.86 -3.20 3.79
N LEU A 81 7.58 -3.45 4.06
CA LEU A 81 6.51 -3.09 3.12
C LEU A 81 6.31 -1.58 3.03
N GLY A 82 6.64 -0.85 4.09
CA GLY A 82 6.58 0.61 4.15
C GLY A 82 7.69 1.33 3.38
N THR A 83 8.86 0.71 3.19
CA THR A 83 10.05 1.40 2.66
C THR A 83 10.75 0.68 1.51
N SER A 84 10.49 -0.60 1.28
CA SER A 84 11.14 -1.37 0.22
C SER A 84 10.74 -0.87 -1.18
N ASP A 85 11.71 -0.89 -2.09
CA ASP A 85 11.52 -0.60 -3.52
C ASP A 85 11.02 -1.81 -4.32
N GLU A 86 10.86 -2.97 -3.68
CA GLU A 86 10.24 -4.14 -4.32
C GLU A 86 8.85 -3.80 -4.85
N LYS A 87 8.54 -4.29 -6.06
CA LYS A 87 7.25 -4.07 -6.72
C LYS A 87 6.05 -4.46 -5.84
N CYS A 88 6.16 -5.56 -5.09
CA CYS A 88 5.13 -6.00 -4.15
C CYS A 88 4.87 -4.94 -3.06
N ALA A 89 5.93 -4.42 -2.43
CA ALA A 89 5.83 -3.37 -1.42
C ALA A 89 5.23 -2.08 -1.99
N GLN A 90 5.62 -1.67 -3.20
CA GLN A 90 5.05 -0.50 -3.87
C GLN A 90 3.54 -0.65 -4.13
N VAL A 91 3.09 -1.83 -4.58
CA VAL A 91 1.66 -2.11 -4.79
C VAL A 91 0.89 -2.05 -3.47
N ILE A 92 1.42 -2.67 -2.40
CA ILE A 92 0.79 -2.63 -1.07
C ILE A 92 0.69 -1.19 -0.57
N ARG A 93 1.73 -0.37 -0.73
CA ARG A 93 1.70 1.06 -0.38
C ARG A 93 0.68 1.84 -1.20
N SER A 94 0.55 1.55 -2.49
CA SER A 94 -0.48 2.16 -3.35
C SER A 94 -1.90 1.83 -2.86
N VAL A 95 -2.17 0.58 -2.50
CA VAL A 95 -3.45 0.17 -1.91
C VAL A 95 -3.66 0.85 -0.55
N ALA A 96 -2.66 0.85 0.32
CA ALA A 96 -2.74 1.51 1.63
C ALA A 96 -3.09 3.00 1.51
N LEU A 97 -2.51 3.71 0.53
CA LEU A 97 -2.83 5.10 0.25
C LEU A 97 -4.28 5.28 -0.24
N LYS A 98 -4.78 4.37 -1.07
CA LYS A 98 -6.20 4.38 -1.47
C LYS A 98 -7.11 4.18 -0.27
N LEU A 99 -6.82 3.21 0.60
CA LEU A 99 -7.58 2.99 1.84
C LEU A 99 -7.55 4.22 2.75
N ALA A 100 -6.38 4.86 2.89
CA ALA A 100 -6.23 6.06 3.70
C ALA A 100 -7.05 7.24 3.16
N ARG A 101 -7.02 7.45 1.83
CA ARG A 101 -7.75 8.52 1.14
C ARG A 101 -9.26 8.33 1.18
N LEU A 102 -9.72 7.09 1.01
CA LEU A 102 -11.14 6.74 1.12
C LEU A 102 -11.63 6.75 2.57
N GLY A 103 -10.73 6.91 3.55
CA GLY A 103 -11.09 6.94 4.96
C GLY A 103 -11.48 5.57 5.52
N VAL A 104 -11.11 4.48 4.83
CA VAL A 104 -11.60 3.12 5.11
C VAL A 104 -11.42 2.76 6.58
N ASP A 105 -12.50 2.34 7.22
CA ASP A 105 -12.52 1.96 8.62
C ASP A 105 -12.41 0.44 8.84
N GLN A 106 -12.38 0.03 10.12
CA GLN A 106 -12.23 -1.37 10.48
C GLN A 106 -13.42 -2.24 10.04
N THR A 107 -14.63 -1.67 10.04
CA THR A 107 -15.85 -2.37 9.63
C THR A 107 -15.80 -2.66 8.13
N GLU A 108 -15.40 -1.69 7.33
CA GLU A 108 -15.25 -1.85 5.88
C GLU A 108 -14.16 -2.86 5.53
N VAL A 109 -13.03 -2.87 6.25
CA VAL A 109 -11.99 -3.90 6.07
C VAL A 109 -12.50 -5.28 6.45
N ALA A 110 -13.31 -5.40 7.52
CA ALA A 110 -13.92 -6.67 7.89
C ALA A 110 -14.89 -7.17 6.81
N LEU A 111 -15.64 -6.27 6.17
CA LEU A 111 -16.50 -6.60 5.03
C LEU A 111 -15.67 -7.04 3.81
N MET A 112 -14.59 -6.34 3.48
CA MET A 112 -13.67 -6.75 2.40
C MET A 112 -13.09 -8.14 2.68
N ALA A 113 -12.67 -8.41 3.91
CA ALA A 113 -12.17 -9.72 4.32
C ALA A 113 -13.24 -10.82 4.20
N ALA A 114 -14.49 -10.54 4.59
CA ALA A 114 -15.61 -11.46 4.43
C ALA A 114 -15.91 -11.75 2.96
N ILE A 115 -15.83 -10.75 2.08
CA ILE A 115 -15.99 -10.93 0.63
C ILE A 115 -14.87 -11.81 0.07
N LEU A 116 -13.61 -11.55 0.44
CA LEU A 116 -12.48 -12.38 0.02
C LEU A 116 -12.66 -13.85 0.45
N LEU A 117 -13.10 -14.07 1.70
CA LEU A 117 -13.41 -15.40 2.22
C LEU A 117 -14.56 -16.09 1.48
N MET A 118 -15.55 -15.36 0.96
CA MET A 118 -16.70 -15.95 0.27
C MET A 118 -16.49 -16.11 -1.25
N SER A 119 -15.25 -15.93 -1.75
CA SER A 119 -14.97 -16.11 -3.18
C SER A 119 -15.13 -17.60 -3.55
N PRO A 120 -15.98 -17.92 -4.55
CA PRO A 120 -16.32 -19.29 -4.93
C PRO A 120 -15.18 -20.05 -5.63
#